data_AF-A0A929IDC1-F1
#
_entry.id   AF-A0A929IDC1-F1
#
_cell.length_a   1.000
_cell.length_b   1.000
_cell.length_c   1.000
_cell.angle_alpha   90.00
_cell.angle_beta   90.00
_cell.angle_gamma   90.00
#
_symmetry.space_group_name_H-M   'P 1'
#
loop_
_entity.id
_entity.type
_entity.pdbx_description
1 polymer ?
#
loop_
_entity_poly.entity_id
_entity_poly.type
_entity_poly.pdbx_seq_one_letter_code
_entity_poly.pdbx_strand_id
1 'polypeptide(L)'
;MKKALNQLPDDIASLKSLVAEKALKLTETSGHNKRLAAQNQQYKTQILTLQEQLNLALTRRYAASSEKISPNQYRLFDEAETDIEVAVPESDEVTVPAHTHKKGGRKKLPKTLPRVDVVYELSAAERICPHDGATLAEIGEVTSEQLDIVPANI
;
A
#
# COMPACT_ATOMS: atom_id res chain seq x y z
N MET A 1 -26.48 34.99 29.81
CA MET A 1 -26.41 36.37 29.29
C MET A 1 -26.78 37.44 30.33
N LYS A 2 -27.91 37.33 31.06
CA LYS A 2 -28.34 38.33 32.06
C LYS A 2 -27.30 38.65 33.16
N LYS A 3 -26.50 37.67 33.60
CA LYS A 3 -25.45 37.85 34.62
C LYS A 3 -24.27 38.74 34.18
N ALA A 4 -24.01 38.82 32.87
CA ALA A 4 -22.94 39.66 32.31
C ALA A 4 -23.40 41.11 32.09
N LEU A 5 -24.70 41.32 31.84
CA LEU A 5 -25.31 42.66 31.73
C LEU A 5 -25.26 43.42 33.05
N ASN A 6 -25.50 42.74 34.18
CA ASN A 6 -25.44 43.35 35.52
C ASN A 6 -24.00 43.62 36.04
N GLN A 7 -22.98 43.33 35.23
CA GLN A 7 -21.57 43.59 35.54
C GLN A 7 -21.00 44.75 34.71
N LEU A 8 -21.80 45.31 33.81
CA LEU A 8 -21.40 46.48 33.02
C LEU A 8 -21.65 47.74 33.85
N PRO A 9 -20.73 48.71 33.78
CA PRO A 9 -20.98 50.03 34.35
C PRO A 9 -22.24 50.66 33.72
N ASP A 10 -23.09 51.28 34.53
CA ASP A 10 -24.28 52.00 34.05
C ASP A 10 -23.97 53.43 33.55
N ASP A 11 -22.73 53.89 33.76
CA ASP A 11 -22.29 55.21 33.30
C ASP A 11 -21.86 55.19 31.82
N ILE A 12 -22.36 56.19 31.07
CA ILE A 12 -22.17 56.32 29.62
C ILE A 12 -20.68 56.46 29.26
N ALA A 13 -19.89 57.18 30.07
CA ALA A 13 -18.46 57.35 29.80
C ALA A 13 -17.70 56.04 29.94
N SER A 14 -18.00 55.27 30.99
CA SER A 14 -17.42 53.95 31.26
C SER A 14 -17.81 52.89 30.21
N LEU A 15 -19.03 52.95 29.67
CA LEU A 15 -19.43 52.07 28.56
C LEU A 15 -18.72 52.41 27.25
N LYS A 16 -18.55 53.70 26.94
CA LYS A 16 -17.84 54.15 25.73
C LYS A 16 -16.38 53.71 25.73
N SER A 17 -15.69 53.79 26.88
CA SER A 17 -14.29 53.33 26.98
C SER A 17 -14.19 51.82 26.78
N LEU A 18 -15.10 51.04 27.38
CA LEU A 18 -15.13 49.58 27.21
C LEU A 18 -15.44 49.18 25.77
N VAL A 19 -16.37 49.86 25.10
CA VAL A 19 -16.65 49.62 23.67
C VAL A 19 -15.43 49.93 22.81
N ALA A 20 -14.72 51.03 23.09
CA ALA A 20 -13.48 51.36 22.38
C ALA A 20 -12.40 50.29 22.60
N GLU A 21 -12.20 49.84 23.84
CA GLU A 21 -11.23 48.78 24.17
C GLU A 21 -11.60 47.46 23.48
N LYS A 22 -12.88 47.06 23.52
CA LYS A 22 -13.35 45.86 22.83
C LYS A 22 -13.21 45.97 21.32
N ALA A 23 -13.44 47.14 20.73
CA ALA A 23 -13.24 47.37 19.31
C ALA A 23 -11.77 47.17 18.93
N LEU A 24 -10.82 47.71 19.71
CA LEU A 24 -9.38 47.48 19.51
C LEU A 24 -9.03 45.99 19.64
N LYS A 25 -9.53 45.31 20.67
CA LYS A 25 -9.28 43.88 20.84
C LYS A 25 -9.87 43.03 19.71
N LEU A 26 -11.01 43.43 19.16
CA LEU A 26 -11.63 42.78 18.00
C LEU A 26 -10.80 42.98 16.73
N THR A 27 -10.22 44.16 16.50
CA THR A 27 -9.35 44.39 15.34
C THR A 27 -8.05 43.59 15.46
N GLU A 28 -7.45 43.55 16.65
CA GLU A 28 -6.26 42.76 16.94
C GLU A 28 -6.49 41.26 16.73
N THR A 29 -7.56 40.71 17.31
CA THR A 29 -7.91 39.28 17.17
C THR A 29 -8.27 38.92 15.74
N SER A 30 -8.98 39.80 15.02
CA SER A 30 -9.25 39.64 13.58
C SER A 30 -7.96 39.61 12.77
N GLY A 31 -7.00 40.50 13.06
CA GLY A 31 -5.68 40.51 12.42
C GLY A 31 -4.88 39.24 12.70
N HIS A 32 -4.86 38.79 13.96
CA HIS A 32 -4.20 37.55 14.35
C HIS A 32 -4.80 36.32 13.65
N ASN A 33 -6.13 36.23 13.61
CA ASN A 33 -6.84 35.13 12.93
C ASN A 33 -6.55 35.10 11.42
N LYS A 34 -6.48 36.27 10.77
CA LYS A 34 -6.07 36.35 9.36
C LYS A 34 -4.64 35.83 9.14
N ARG A 35 -3.70 36.18 10.02
CA ARG A 35 -2.32 35.70 9.96
C ARG A 35 -2.23 34.20 10.14
N LEU A 36 -2.93 33.65 11.14
CA LEU A 36 -3.00 32.20 11.36
C LEU A 36 -3.64 31.47 10.16
N ALA A 37 -4.69 32.03 9.57
CA ALA A 37 -5.31 31.45 8.38
C ALA A 37 -4.34 31.39 7.20
N ALA A 38 -3.56 32.45 6.97
CA ALA A 38 -2.53 32.48 5.92
C ALA A 38 -1.42 31.45 6.18
N GLN A 39 -0.93 31.33 7.42
CA GLN A 39 0.06 30.32 7.79
C GLN A 39 -0.47 28.90 7.60
N ASN A 40 -1.71 28.64 8.02
CA ASN A 40 -2.35 27.34 7.82
C ASN A 40 -2.50 26.99 6.34
N GLN A 41 -2.80 27.96 5.48
CA GLN A 41 -2.83 27.74 4.04
C GLN A 41 -1.44 27.37 3.50
N GLN A 42 -0.39 28.09 3.93
CA GLN A 42 0.99 27.79 3.55
C GLN A 42 1.44 26.39 4.02
N TYR A 43 1.10 25.98 5.25
CA TYR A 43 1.42 24.64 5.72
C TYR A 43 0.66 23.55 4.97
N LYS A 44 -0.60 23.78 4.61
CA LYS A 44 -1.38 22.84 3.78
C LYS A 44 -0.75 22.65 2.41
N THR A 45 -0.33 23.73 1.74
CA THR A 45 0.32 23.62 0.43
C THR A 45 1.65 22.89 0.54
N GLN A 46 2.46 23.17 1.58
CA GLN A 46 3.71 22.45 1.83
C GLN A 46 3.50 20.96 2.12
N ILE A 47 2.46 20.60 2.87
CA ILE A 47 2.14 19.19 3.15
C ILE A 47 1.82 18.46 1.84
N LEU A 48 1.00 19.06 0.97
CA LEU A 48 0.65 18.46 -0.31
C LEU A 48 1.88 18.24 -1.20
N THR A 49 2.77 19.23 -1.31
CA THR A 49 3.99 19.11 -2.12
C THR A 49 4.93 18.04 -1.56
N LEU A 50 5.10 17.98 -0.23
CA LEU A 50 5.93 16.96 0.41
C LEU A 50 5.35 15.55 0.24
N GLN A 51 4.02 15.40 0.33
CA GLN A 51 3.35 14.12 0.09
C GLN A 51 3.55 13.64 -1.36
N GLU A 52 3.44 14.53 -2.33
CA GLU A 52 3.67 14.20 -3.74
C GLU A 52 5.12 13.77 -4.00
N GLN A 53 6.09 14.50 -3.43
CA GLN A 53 7.50 14.14 -3.51
C GLN A 53 7.79 12.79 -2.86
N LEU A 54 7.18 12.51 -1.70
CA LEU A 54 7.33 11.24 -1.00
C LEU A 54 6.73 10.10 -1.81
N ASN A 55 5.53 10.28 -2.37
CA ASN A 55 4.90 9.29 -3.23
C ASN A 55 5.78 9.01 -4.47
N LEU A 56 6.32 10.04 -5.12
CA LEU A 56 7.24 9.88 -6.25
C LEU A 56 8.53 9.14 -5.86
N ALA A 57 9.08 9.41 -4.66
CA ALA A 57 10.25 8.71 -4.17
C ALA A 57 9.96 7.23 -3.87
N LEU A 58 8.79 6.94 -3.28
CA LEU A 58 8.34 5.58 -3.01
C LEU A 58 8.08 4.80 -4.31
N THR A 59 7.41 5.41 -5.29
CA THR A 59 7.20 4.76 -6.60
C THR A 59 8.52 4.49 -7.28
N ARG A 60 9.47 5.44 -7.31
CA ARG A 60 10.81 5.19 -7.87
C ARG A 60 11.57 4.07 -7.16
N ARG A 61 11.41 3.93 -5.85
CA ARG A 61 12.12 2.94 -5.04
C ARG A 61 11.50 1.54 -5.11
N TYR A 62 10.17 1.46 -5.14
CA TYR A 62 9.43 0.21 -4.95
C TYR A 62 8.56 -0.20 -6.15
N ALA A 63 8.35 0.65 -7.16
CA ALA A 63 7.67 0.22 -8.37
C ALA A 63 8.50 -0.85 -9.09
N ALA A 64 7.81 -1.81 -9.69
CA ALA A 64 8.45 -2.87 -10.45
C ALA A 64 9.25 -2.25 -11.60
N SER A 65 10.56 -2.51 -11.61
CA SER A 65 11.46 -2.06 -12.69
C SER A 65 11.18 -2.76 -14.04
N SER A 66 10.21 -3.69 -14.07
CA SER A 66 9.81 -4.50 -15.21
C SER A 66 8.74 -3.88 -16.11
N GLU A 67 8.11 -2.77 -15.73
CA GLU A 67 7.21 -2.00 -16.62
C GLU A 67 7.99 -1.02 -17.52
N LYS A 68 9.24 -1.34 -17.86
CA LYS A 68 9.92 -0.65 -18.95
C LYS A 68 9.26 -1.11 -20.24
N ILE A 69 8.29 -0.34 -20.72
CA ILE A 69 7.78 -0.45 -22.09
C ILE A 69 8.98 -0.22 -23.00
N SER A 70 9.50 -1.30 -23.55
CA SER A 70 10.51 -1.23 -24.60
C SER A 70 9.92 -0.42 -25.75
N PRO A 71 10.69 0.43 -26.46
CA PRO A 71 10.20 1.07 -27.70
C PRO A 71 9.62 0.05 -28.70
N ASN A 72 10.09 -1.20 -28.65
CA ASN A 72 9.58 -2.31 -29.46
C ASN A 72 8.25 -2.89 -28.95
N GLN A 73 7.87 -2.66 -27.69
CA GLN A 73 6.60 -3.13 -27.09
C GLN A 73 5.41 -2.25 -27.49
N TYR A 74 5.66 -0.99 -27.91
CA TYR A 74 4.62 -0.14 -28.51
C TYR A 74 4.09 -0.75 -29.82
N ARG A 75 4.99 -1.35 -30.60
CA ARG A 75 4.69 -1.95 -31.91
C ARG A 75 4.10 -3.36 -31.83
N LEU A 76 3.94 -3.93 -30.63
CA LEU A 76 3.42 -5.30 -30.46
C LEU A 76 1.95 -5.44 -30.86
N PHE A 77 1.23 -4.33 -31.05
CA PHE A 77 -0.17 -4.31 -31.43
C PHE A 77 -0.43 -3.58 -32.77
N ASP A 78 0.62 -3.12 -33.45
CA ASP A 78 0.55 -2.46 -34.77
C ASP A 78 0.70 -3.46 -35.93
N GLU A 79 0.51 -4.76 -35.67
CA GLU A 79 0.69 -5.86 -36.64
C GLU A 79 -0.16 -5.63 -37.91
N ALA A 80 -1.38 -5.12 -37.72
CA ALA A 80 -2.32 -4.82 -38.79
C ALA A 80 -1.87 -3.68 -39.73
N GLU A 81 -0.96 -2.80 -39.32
CA GLU A 81 -0.39 -1.75 -40.18
C GLU A 81 0.85 -2.23 -40.94
N THR A 82 1.62 -3.16 -40.35
CA THR A 82 2.78 -3.77 -41.01
C THR A 82 2.42 -4.81 -42.06
N ASP A 83 1.28 -5.50 -41.90
CA ASP A 83 0.86 -6.58 -42.80
C ASP A 83 0.16 -6.08 -44.08
N ILE A 84 -0.15 -4.78 -44.19
CA ILE A 84 -0.80 -4.21 -45.39
C ILE A 84 0.11 -4.29 -46.63
N GLU A 85 1.44 -4.35 -46.46
CA GLU A 85 2.39 -4.43 -47.56
C GLU A 85 2.63 -5.86 -48.09
N VAL A 86 2.15 -6.90 -47.40
CA VAL A 86 2.28 -8.28 -47.87
C VAL A 86 0.90 -8.77 -48.32
N ALA A 87 0.71 -8.88 -49.63
CA ALA A 87 -0.46 -9.52 -50.21
C ALA A 87 -0.58 -10.94 -49.63
N VAL A 88 -1.55 -11.13 -48.72
CA VAL A 88 -1.85 -12.40 -48.07
C VAL A 88 -2.37 -13.37 -49.15
N PRO A 89 -1.68 -14.49 -49.45
CA PRO A 89 -2.32 -15.56 -50.19
C PRO A 89 -3.40 -16.15 -49.28
N GLU A 90 -4.59 -16.38 -49.83
CA GLU A 90 -5.74 -16.98 -49.13
C GLU A 90 -5.28 -18.16 -48.26
N SER A 91 -5.49 -18.03 -46.95
CA SER A 91 -4.99 -18.98 -45.97
C SER A 91 -5.72 -20.32 -46.10
N ASP A 92 -4.98 -21.39 -46.38
CA ASP A 92 -5.48 -22.76 -46.28
C ASP A 92 -5.91 -23.07 -44.84
N GLU A 93 -7.17 -23.48 -44.66
CA GLU A 93 -7.71 -23.88 -43.36
C GLU A 93 -6.95 -25.09 -42.82
N VAL A 94 -6.23 -24.92 -41.70
CA VAL A 94 -5.54 -26.03 -41.01
C VAL A 94 -6.43 -26.57 -39.89
N THR A 95 -6.94 -27.78 -40.06
CA THR A 95 -7.70 -28.50 -39.03
C THR A 95 -6.77 -29.05 -37.94
N VAL A 96 -6.87 -28.51 -36.73
CA VAL A 96 -6.12 -28.99 -35.55
C VAL A 96 -6.95 -30.02 -34.77
N PRO A 97 -6.40 -31.21 -34.45
CA PRO A 97 -7.13 -32.22 -33.69
C PRO A 97 -7.34 -31.82 -32.22
N ALA A 98 -8.53 -32.13 -31.70
CA ALA A 98 -8.89 -31.87 -30.31
C ALA A 98 -8.03 -32.72 -29.35
N HIS A 99 -7.38 -32.06 -28.38
CA HIS A 99 -6.63 -32.72 -27.33
C HIS A 99 -7.18 -32.34 -25.95
N THR A 100 -7.04 -33.26 -24.99
CA THR A 100 -7.51 -33.06 -23.62
C THR A 100 -6.34 -32.72 -22.70
N HIS A 101 -6.48 -31.64 -21.93
CA HIS A 101 -5.51 -31.27 -20.91
C HIS A 101 -5.86 -31.95 -19.59
N LYS A 102 -4.87 -32.57 -18.94
CA LYS A 102 -5.03 -33.02 -17.56
C LYS A 102 -5.07 -31.79 -16.65
N LYS A 103 -5.99 -31.80 -15.67
CA LYS A 103 -6.09 -30.76 -14.64
C LYS A 103 -4.72 -30.53 -14.00
N GLY A 104 -4.26 -29.28 -14.05
CA GLY A 104 -3.00 -28.86 -13.47
C GLY A 104 -2.97 -29.06 -11.96
N GLY A 105 -1.80 -29.41 -11.45
CA GLY A 105 -1.49 -29.56 -10.04
C GLY A 105 0.02 -29.71 -9.89
N ARG A 106 0.56 -29.38 -8.72
CA ARG A 106 1.99 -29.52 -8.45
C ARG A 106 2.37 -31.00 -8.54
N LYS A 107 3.27 -31.34 -9.47
CA LYS A 107 3.84 -32.69 -9.54
C LYS A 107 4.63 -32.93 -8.25
N LYS A 108 4.42 -34.10 -7.63
CA LYS A 108 5.22 -34.52 -6.46
C LYS A 108 6.69 -34.62 -6.85
N LEU A 109 7.59 -34.35 -5.91
CA LEU A 109 9.01 -34.53 -6.14
C LEU A 109 9.33 -36.03 -6.36
N PRO A 110 10.31 -36.36 -7.23
CA PRO A 110 10.72 -37.73 -7.45
C PRO A 110 11.16 -38.44 -6.16
N LYS A 111 10.76 -39.70 -5.98
CA LYS A 111 11.16 -40.53 -4.83
C LYS A 111 12.65 -40.90 -4.81
N THR A 112 13.36 -40.69 -5.92
CA THR A 112 14.78 -41.00 -6.09
C THR A 112 15.70 -39.95 -5.47
N LEU A 113 15.18 -38.76 -5.17
CA LEU A 113 15.98 -37.71 -4.54
C LEU A 113 16.18 -38.02 -3.05
N PRO A 114 17.39 -37.78 -2.50
CA PRO A 114 17.63 -37.92 -1.07
C PRO A 114 16.75 -36.94 -0.31
N ARG A 115 16.14 -37.43 0.78
CA ARG A 115 15.29 -36.64 1.68
C ARG A 115 15.99 -36.51 3.02
N VAL A 116 15.94 -35.31 3.60
CA VAL A 116 16.40 -35.03 4.95
C VAL A 116 15.20 -34.53 5.74
N ASP A 117 14.77 -35.30 6.73
CA ASP A 117 13.61 -34.96 7.54
C ASP A 117 14.04 -34.03 8.67
N VAL A 118 13.40 -32.86 8.75
CA VAL A 118 13.59 -31.88 9.84
C VAL A 118 12.27 -31.77 10.60
N VAL A 119 12.24 -32.35 11.80
CA VAL A 119 11.07 -32.32 12.66
C VAL A 119 11.16 -31.12 13.60
N TYR A 120 10.17 -30.23 13.52
CA TYR A 120 10.08 -29.05 14.41
C TYR A 120 9.15 -29.37 15.58
N GLU A 121 9.77 -29.70 16.70
CA GLU A 121 9.09 -30.10 17.92
C GLU A 121 9.11 -28.99 18.98
N LEU A 122 8.02 -28.83 19.73
CA LEU A 122 7.98 -27.97 20.92
C LEU A 122 8.96 -28.48 21.98
N SER A 123 9.59 -27.56 22.73
CA SER A 123 10.46 -27.94 23.84
C SER A 123 9.67 -28.65 24.95
N ALA A 124 10.35 -29.42 25.80
CA ALA A 124 9.69 -30.18 26.88
C ALA A 124 8.85 -29.29 27.83
N ALA A 125 9.26 -28.03 28.02
CA ALA A 125 8.53 -27.06 28.84
C ALA A 125 7.25 -26.54 28.15
N GLU A 126 7.28 -26.39 26.82
CA GLU A 126 6.15 -25.87 26.02
C GLU A 126 5.11 -26.95 25.70
N ARG A 127 5.45 -28.23 25.90
CA ARG A 127 4.52 -29.37 25.77
C ARG A 127 3.57 -29.53 26.95
N ILE A 128 3.59 -28.60 27.92
CA ILE A 128 2.74 -28.62 29.10
C ILE A 128 1.69 -27.52 28.96
N CYS A 129 0.42 -27.88 29.12
CA CYS A 129 -0.66 -26.93 29.05
C CYS A 129 -0.59 -25.94 30.23
N PRO A 130 -0.67 -24.62 29.98
CA PRO A 130 -0.55 -23.60 31.03
C PRO A 130 -1.76 -23.52 31.96
N HIS A 131 -2.88 -24.16 31.61
CA HIS A 131 -4.13 -24.08 32.38
C HIS A 131 -4.33 -25.25 33.37
N ASP A 132 -3.96 -26.46 32.99
CA ASP A 132 -4.20 -27.69 33.75
C ASP A 132 -2.92 -28.51 34.01
N GLY A 133 -1.78 -28.13 33.43
CA GLY A 133 -0.50 -28.79 33.63
C GLY A 133 -0.38 -30.15 32.93
N ALA A 134 -1.35 -30.52 32.10
CA ALA A 134 -1.33 -31.78 31.36
C ALA A 134 -0.39 -31.70 30.15
N THR A 135 0.14 -32.86 29.71
CA THR A 135 0.93 -32.95 28.47
C THR A 135 0.02 -32.75 27.27
N LEU A 136 0.37 -31.83 26.38
CA LEU A 136 -0.36 -31.54 25.15
C LEU A 136 -0.37 -32.77 24.23
N ALA A 137 -1.54 -33.08 23.66
CA ALA A 137 -1.68 -34.12 22.65
C ALA A 137 -1.38 -33.58 21.25
N GLU A 138 -0.76 -34.40 20.40
CA GLU A 138 -0.49 -34.05 19.00
C GLU A 138 -1.79 -34.05 18.19
N ILE A 139 -2.10 -32.92 17.55
CA ILE A 139 -3.30 -32.76 16.70
C ILE A 139 -2.88 -32.27 15.32
N GLY A 140 -2.82 -33.21 14.38
CA GLY A 140 -2.48 -32.94 12.98
C GLY A 140 -1.00 -32.65 12.77
N GLU A 141 -0.54 -32.91 11.55
CA GLU A 141 0.82 -32.64 11.12
C GLU A 141 0.79 -31.89 9.79
N VAL A 142 1.65 -30.88 9.65
CA VAL A 142 1.82 -30.12 8.41
C VAL A 142 3.21 -30.39 7.86
N THR A 143 3.27 -31.19 6.79
CA THR A 143 4.53 -31.54 6.12
C THR A 143 4.74 -30.69 4.86
N SER A 144 5.93 -30.13 4.67
CA SER A 144 6.30 -29.41 3.44
C SER A 144 7.63 -29.91 2.86
N GLU A 145 7.67 -30.26 1.57
CA GLU A 145 8.90 -30.67 0.88
C GLU A 145 9.55 -29.47 0.13
N GLN A 146 10.85 -29.27 0.31
CA GLN A 146 11.66 -28.26 -0.39
C GLN A 146 12.87 -28.92 -1.08
N LEU A 147 13.32 -28.35 -2.20
CA LEU A 147 14.53 -28.78 -2.89
C LEU A 147 15.71 -27.93 -2.43
N ASP A 148 16.81 -28.58 -2.06
CA ASP A 148 18.10 -27.91 -1.90
C ASP A 148 18.80 -27.87 -3.26
N ILE A 149 19.11 -26.66 -3.74
CA ILE A 149 19.64 -26.44 -5.09
C ILE A 149 21.15 -26.22 -4.97
N VAL A 150 21.91 -27.25 -5.37
CA VAL A 150 23.36 -27.10 -5.54
C VAL A 150 23.62 -26.38 -6.86
N PRO A 151 24.32 -25.22 -6.86
CA PRO A 151 24.63 -24.50 -8.09
C PRO A 151 25.51 -25.36 -9.01
N ALA A 152 25.35 -25.18 -10.32
CA ALA A 152 26.17 -25.86 -11.31
C ALA A 152 27.63 -25.42 -11.20
N ASN A 153 28.55 -26.38 -11.13
CA ASN A 153 29.97 -26.11 -11.31
C ASN A 153 30.30 -26.20 -12.81
N ILE A 154 31.00 -25.18 -13.32
CA ILE A 154 31.49 -25.09 -14.70
C ILE A 154 32.95 -25.54 -14.73
#